data_AF-A0A937B8A7-F1
#
_entry.id   AF-A0A937B8A7-F1
#
_cell.length_a   1.000
_cell.length_b   1.000
_cell.length_c   1.000
_cell.angle_alpha   90.00
_cell.angle_beta   90.00
_cell.angle_gamma   90.00
#
_symmetry.space_group_name_H-M   'P 1'
#
loop_
_entity.id
_entity.type
_entity.pdbx_description
1 polymer ?
#
loop_
_entity_poly.entity_id
_entity_poly.type
_entity_poly.pdbx_seq_one_letter_code
_entity_poly.pdbx_strand_id
1 'polypeptide(L)' 'MPNPTKGIVNYQSNDEIDQIEIYSLNGVSLIHKKGNLGKYGKINLENLPKGIYFAKLISKNSDARIERIILE' A
#
# COMPACT_ATOMS: atom_id res chain seq x y z
N MET A 1 -10.04 4.99 -2.19
CA MET A 1 -8.90 5.02 -3.11
C MET A 1 -9.41 5.48 -4.47
N PRO A 2 -8.83 6.51 -5.12
CA PRO A 2 -8.95 6.61 -6.57
C PRO A 2 -8.02 5.55 -7.18
N ASN A 3 -8.59 4.72 -8.05
CA ASN A 3 -7.87 3.81 -8.92
C ASN A 3 -8.40 4.08 -10.33
N PRO A 4 -7.57 4.55 -11.29
CA PRO A 4 -6.12 4.79 -11.22
C PRO A 4 -5.65 5.95 -10.32
N THR A 5 -4.35 6.04 -10.05
CA THR A 5 -3.70 7.11 -9.24
C THR A 5 -2.48 7.72 -9.94
N LYS A 6 -2.10 8.95 -9.55
CA LYS A 6 -0.89 9.66 -10.01
C LYS A 6 0.31 9.56 -9.06
N GLY A 7 0.20 8.75 -7.99
CA GLY A 7 1.33 8.48 -7.09
C GLY A 7 0.97 8.46 -5.60
N ILE A 8 -0.05 9.21 -5.17
CA ILE A 8 -0.48 9.19 -3.76
C ILE A 8 -1.68 8.26 -3.59
N VAL A 9 -1.56 7.28 -2.70
CA VAL A 9 -2.61 6.31 -2.38
C VAL A 9 -2.98 6.45 -0.90
N ASN A 10 -4.22 6.84 -0.63
CA ASN A 10 -4.75 6.89 0.73
C ASN A 10 -5.28 5.51 1.12
N TYR A 11 -4.99 5.07 2.34
CA TYR A 11 -5.60 3.88 2.94
C TYR A 11 -6.46 4.25 4.14
N GLN A 12 -7.49 3.44 4.36
CA GLN A 12 -8.35 3.45 5.53
C GLN A 12 -8.60 2.00 5.95
N SER A 13 -8.48 1.73 7.24
CA SER A 13 -8.66 0.42 7.85
C SER A 13 -9.52 0.52 9.10
N ASN A 14 -10.23 -0.55 9.43
CA ASN A 14 -10.97 -0.66 10.69
C ASN A 14 -10.00 -0.85 11.88
N ASP A 15 -8.91 -1.57 11.63
CA ASP A 15 -7.87 -1.89 12.60
C ASP A 15 -6.58 -1.09 12.33
N GLU A 16 -5.78 -0.90 13.38
CA GLU A 16 -4.47 -0.26 13.24
C GLU A 16 -3.56 -1.10 12.35
N ILE A 17 -3.00 -0.44 11.33
CA ILE A 17 -2.02 -1.05 10.44
C ILE A 17 -0.68 -1.12 11.16
N ASP A 18 -0.08 -2.31 11.15
CA ASP A 18 1.27 -2.58 11.68
C ASP A 18 2.31 -2.62 10.55
N GLN A 19 1.90 -3.01 9.35
CA GLN A 19 2.83 -3.15 8.22
C GLN A 19 2.17 -2.85 6.88
N ILE A 20 2.93 -2.20 6.00
CA ILE A 20 2.57 -1.95 4.60
C ILE A 20 3.71 -2.44 3.72
N GLU A 21 3.36 -3.26 2.75
CA GLU A 21 4.26 -3.77 1.71
C GLU A 21 3.74 -3.37 0.34
N ILE A 22 4.61 -2.78 -0.49
CA ILE A 22 4.33 -2.54 -1.91
C ILE A 22 5.18 -3.45 -2.76
N TYR A 23 4.52 -4.19 -3.65
CA TYR A 23 5.15 -5.07 -4.62
C TYR A 23 4.85 -4.62 -6.04
N SER A 24 5.82 -4.74 -6.95
CA SER A 24 5.57 -4.69 -8.38
C SER A 24 4.87 -5.96 -8.89
N LEU A 25 4.40 -5.93 -10.14
CA LEU A 25 3.74 -7.06 -10.79
C LEU A 25 4.57 -8.36 -10.80
N ASN A 26 5.89 -8.26 -10.84
CA ASN A 26 6.82 -9.41 -10.78
C ASN A 26 7.16 -9.87 -9.35
N GLY A 27 6.52 -9.30 -8.32
CA GLY A 27 6.70 -9.71 -6.92
C GLY A 27 7.89 -9.06 -6.20
N VAL A 28 8.63 -8.14 -6.83
CA VAL A 28 9.72 -7.43 -6.17
C VAL A 28 9.13 -6.47 -5.12
N SER A 29 9.60 -6.59 -3.87
CA SER A 29 9.27 -5.66 -2.79
C SER A 29 9.96 -4.32 -3.02
N LEU A 30 9.18 -3.25 -3.13
CA LEU A 30 9.65 -1.89 -3.41
C LEU A 30 9.57 -0.99 -2.19
N ILE A 31 8.53 -1.16 -1.37
CA ILE A 31 8.33 -0.40 -0.14
C ILE A 31 7.99 -1.38 0.97
N HIS A 32 8.66 -1.22 2.10
CA HIS A 32 8.34 -1.93 3.33
C HIS A 32 8.31 -0.94 4.48
N LYS A 33 7.15 -0.81 5.11
CA LYS A 33 6.95 0.02 6.31
C LYS A 33 6.41 -0.86 7.42
N LYS A 34 6.97 -0.74 8.61
CA LYS A 34 6.55 -1.45 9.83
C LYS A 34 6.34 -0.46 10.99
N GLY A 35 5.48 -0.81 11.93
CA GLY A 35 5.18 -0.06 13.15
C GLY A 35 3.74 0.49 13.18
N ASN A 36 3.46 1.35 14.16
CA ASN A 36 2.11 1.90 14.37
C ASN A 36 1.74 2.94 13.29
N LEU A 37 1.27 2.46 12.14
CA LEU A 37 0.87 3.28 10.98
C LEU A 37 -0.57 3.80 11.10
N GLY A 38 -1.25 3.50 12.21
CA GLY A 38 -2.61 3.92 12.51
C GLY A 38 -3.65 3.34 11.55
N LYS A 39 -4.86 3.89 11.61
CA LYS A 39 -6.01 3.44 10.79
C LYS A 39 -6.13 4.16 9.45
N TYR A 40 -5.46 5.29 9.29
CA TYR A 40 -5.51 6.15 8.12
C TYR A 40 -4.11 6.60 7.76
N GLY A 41 -3.83 6.73 6.47
CA GLY A 41 -2.56 7.27 6.02
C GLY A 41 -2.40 7.28 4.52
N LYS A 42 -1.16 7.53 4.09
CA LYS A 42 -0.80 7.70 2.69
C LYS A 42 0.41 6.86 2.33
N ILE A 43 0.39 6.32 1.13
CA ILE A 43 1.50 5.64 0.49
C ILE A 43 1.90 6.51 -0.71
N ASN A 44 3.17 6.91 -0.75
CA ASN A 44 3.73 7.67 -1.86
C ASN A 44 4.44 6.71 -2.82
N LEU A 45 3.99 6.71 -4.07
CA LEU A 45 4.48 5.94 -5.21
C LEU A 45 4.98 6.86 -6.35
N GLU A 46 5.06 8.17 -6.16
CA GLU A 46 5.37 9.17 -7.21
C GLU A 46 6.72 8.92 -7.90
N ASN A 47 7.67 8.30 -7.19
CA ASN A 47 8.99 7.97 -7.72
C ASN A 47 9.06 6.58 -8.36
N LEU A 48 7.95 5.84 -8.42
CA LEU A 48 7.90 4.54 -9.08
C LEU A 48 7.45 4.70 -10.54
N PRO A 49 7.97 3.87 -11.47
CA PRO A 49 7.50 3.86 -12.85
C PRO A 49 6.00 3.58 -12.95
N LYS A 50 5.36 4.09 -14.01
CA LYS A 50 3.96 3.75 -14.32
C LYS A 50 3.79 2.24 -14.45
N GLY A 51 2.68 1.71 -13.96
CA GLY A 51 2.44 0.27 -13.98
C GLY A 51 1.49 -0.22 -12.90
N ILE A 52 1.49 -1.54 -12.70
CA ILE A 52 0.65 -2.23 -11.72
C ILE A 52 1.47 -2.59 -10.49
N TYR A 53 0.90 -2.27 -9.33
CA TYR A 53 1.46 -2.57 -8.02
C TYR A 53 0.43 -3.26 -7.13
N PHE A 54 0.91 -3.96 -6.12
CA PHE A 54 0.09 -4.54 -5.06
C PHE A 54 0.49 -3.92 -3.73
N ALA A 55 -0.49 -3.37 -3.02
CA ALA A 55 -0.34 -2.92 -1.64
C ALA A 55 -0.91 -3.98 -0.70
N LYS A 56 -0.06 -4.55 0.14
CA LYS A 56 -0.45 -5.44 1.22
C LYS A 56 -0.39 -4.67 2.53
N LEU A 57 -1.54 -4.52 3.17
CA LEU A 57 -1.70 -3.91 4.48
C LEU A 57 -1.92 -5.02 5.50
N ILE A 58 -1.13 -5.03 6.56
CA ILE A 58 -1.19 -6.00 7.65
C ILE A 58 -1.52 -5.24 8.92
N SER A 59 -2.60 -5.60 9.59
CA SER A 59 -3.03 -4.99 10.84
C SER A 59 -2.39 -5.66 12.06
N LYS A 60 -2.46 -4.99 13.22
CA LYS A 60 -1.92 -5.52 14.49
C LYS A 60 -2.54 -6.84 14.94
N ASN A 61 -3.77 -7.14 14.51
CA ASN A 61 -4.43 -8.43 14.74
C ASN A 61 -4.01 -9.52 13.76
N SER A 62 -3.00 -9.27 12.91
CA SER A 62 -2.48 -10.16 11.86
C SER A 62 -3.40 -10.38 10.65
N ASP A 63 -4.51 -9.65 10.52
CA ASP A 63 -5.28 -9.66 9.27
C ASP A 63 -4.48 -8.98 8.15
N ALA A 64 -4.56 -9.55 6.95
CA ALA A 64 -3.87 -9.02 5.78
C ALA A 64 -4.87 -8.75 4.65
N ARG A 65 -4.75 -7.56 4.05
CA ARG A 65 -5.52 -7.13 2.88
C ARG A 65 -4.59 -6.75 1.75
N ILE A 66 -4.87 -7.23 0.54
CA ILE A 66 -4.10 -6.91 -0.66
C ILE A 66 -4.98 -6.10 -1.61
N GLU A 67 -4.46 -4.99 -2.10
CA GLU A 67 -5.12 -4.10 -3.04
C GLU A 67 -4.26 -3.89 -4.29
N ARG A 68 -4.90 -3.94 -5.46
CA ARG A 68 -4.25 -3.65 -6.75
C ARG A 68 -4.28 -2.16 -7.02
N ILE A 69 -3.14 -1.58 -7.38
CA ILE A 69 -2.97 -0.16 -7.70
C ILE A 69 -2.50 -0.03 -9.15
N ILE A 70 -3.16 0.82 -9.93
CA ILE A 70 -2.73 1.22 -11.27
C ILE A 70 -2.15 2.64 -11.17
N LEU A 71 -0.85 2.79 -11.43
CA LEU A 71 -0.12 4.05 -11.40
C LEU A 71 0.07 4.58 -12.82
N GLU A 72 -0.42 5.80 -13.07
CA GLU A 72 -0.39 6.52 -14.36
C GLU A 72 0.53 7.73 -14.37
#